data_AF-A0A963H576-F1
#
_entry.id   AF-A0A963H576-F1
#
_cell.length_a   1.000
_cell.length_b   1.000
_cell.length_c   1.000
_cell.angle_alpha   90.00
_cell.angle_beta   90.00
_cell.angle_gamma   90.00
#
_symmetry.space_group_name_H-M   'P 1'
#
loop_
_entity.id
_entity.type
_entity.pdbx_description
1 polymer ?
#
loop_
_entity_poly.entity_id
_entity_poly.type
_entity_poly.pdbx_seq_one_letter_code
_entity_poly.pdbx_strand_id
1 'polypeptide(L)'
;MKHKRKTDSPRKRATTNKKAGLPPGTLVHVGEIRTPVPAVQVMSFDTDALVEAVLPDAAAVTRWQAPHPRVWLNVHGLQDAELMRAIGQRFGLHPLVMEDILNTGQRPKIDDYGDYLYCVIRMFTWHENTRSVEADQISVIIGREFVLTFQERPTGLFEALRQRLRTPGAQLRSRGIDHLAHGVIDTLVDRYFTLVDALGSAAEAMEDEAAESPAPAVLRRIN
;
A
#
# COMPACT_ATOMS: atom_id res chain seq x y z
N MET A 1 -34.40 27.88 -26.27
CA MET A 1 -33.54 26.73 -25.92
C MET A 1 -32.93 26.99 -24.54
N LYS A 2 -33.25 26.18 -23.53
CA LYS A 2 -32.82 26.39 -22.13
C LYS A 2 -31.44 25.79 -21.91
N HIS A 3 -30.42 26.61 -21.63
CA HIS A 3 -29.10 26.15 -21.18
C HIS A 3 -29.14 25.79 -19.70
N LYS A 4 -29.00 24.49 -19.39
CA LYS A 4 -28.96 23.98 -18.02
C LYS A 4 -27.50 23.97 -17.56
N ARG A 5 -27.14 24.91 -16.67
CA ARG A 5 -25.86 24.91 -15.93
C ARG A 5 -25.73 23.58 -15.16
N LYS A 6 -24.69 22.79 -15.45
CA LYS A 6 -24.25 21.72 -14.56
C LYS A 6 -23.42 22.37 -13.45
N THR A 7 -24.00 22.44 -12.26
CA THR A 7 -23.35 22.89 -11.04
C THR A 7 -22.44 21.80 -10.47
N ASP A 8 -21.34 22.26 -9.89
CA ASP A 8 -20.32 21.49 -9.19
C ASP A 8 -20.85 20.63 -8.02
N SER A 9 -20.12 19.54 -7.83
CA SER A 9 -19.92 18.58 -6.72
C SER A 9 -20.74 18.66 -5.41
N PRO A 10 -20.88 17.51 -4.72
CA PRO A 10 -19.86 17.27 -3.70
C PRO A 10 -19.20 15.89 -3.80
N ARG A 11 -17.86 15.86 -3.68
CA ARG A 11 -17.08 14.67 -3.30
C ARG A 11 -17.70 14.08 -2.03
N LYS A 12 -18.45 12.99 -2.18
CA LYS A 12 -18.93 12.20 -1.05
C LYS A 12 -17.71 11.60 -0.35
N ARG A 13 -17.37 12.12 0.85
CA ARG A 13 -16.62 11.32 1.84
C ARG A 13 -17.42 10.04 2.06
N ALA A 14 -16.92 8.89 1.63
CA ALA A 14 -17.57 7.62 1.90
C ALA A 14 -17.42 7.28 3.39
N THR A 15 -18.46 7.63 4.14
CA THR A 15 -19.02 6.94 5.32
C THR A 15 -18.08 6.09 6.17
N THR A 16 -17.52 6.73 7.19
CA THR A 16 -17.03 6.17 8.48
C THR A 16 -18.08 5.36 9.28
N ASN A 17 -19.28 5.11 8.73
CA ASN A 17 -20.42 4.52 9.45
C ASN A 17 -20.43 2.98 9.52
N LYS A 18 -19.58 2.26 8.77
CA LYS A 18 -19.60 0.78 8.77
C LYS A 18 -19.04 0.13 10.04
N LYS A 19 -18.26 0.88 10.83
CA LYS A 19 -17.64 0.40 12.07
C LYS A 19 -18.31 0.87 13.35
N ALA A 20 -19.31 1.75 13.27
CA ALA A 20 -19.94 2.34 14.43
C ALA A 20 -20.63 1.25 15.29
N GLY A 21 -20.16 1.06 16.53
CA GLY A 21 -20.74 0.11 17.50
C GLY A 21 -20.15 -1.31 17.46
N LEU A 22 -19.16 -1.60 16.63
CA LEU A 22 -18.48 -2.90 16.65
C LEU A 22 -17.41 -2.97 17.76
N PRO A 23 -17.18 -4.14 18.37
CA PRO A 23 -16.09 -4.33 19.32
C PRO A 23 -14.71 -4.06 18.68
N PRO A 24 -13.74 -3.51 19.43
CA PRO A 24 -12.37 -3.36 18.95
C PRO A 24 -11.79 -4.69 18.43
N GLY A 25 -11.03 -4.64 17.33
CA GLY A 25 -10.44 -5.80 16.67
C GLY A 25 -11.36 -6.53 15.69
N THR A 26 -12.56 -5.98 15.41
CA THR A 26 -13.46 -6.54 14.38
C THR A 26 -12.93 -6.23 12.98
N LEU A 27 -12.71 -7.28 12.18
CA LEU A 27 -12.18 -7.16 10.83
C LEU A 27 -13.26 -6.77 9.82
N VAL A 28 -13.31 -5.48 9.48
CA VAL A 28 -14.18 -4.92 8.43
C VAL A 28 -13.34 -4.05 7.52
N HIS A 29 -13.30 -4.37 6.22
CA HIS A 29 -12.67 -3.51 5.21
C HIS A 29 -13.49 -2.24 5.01
N VAL A 30 -12.89 -1.10 5.37
CA VAL A 30 -13.51 0.23 5.23
C VAL A 30 -12.98 0.96 4.00
N GLY A 31 -11.92 0.45 3.35
CA GLY A 31 -11.36 1.04 2.15
C GLY A 31 -12.34 1.12 0.99
N GLU A 32 -12.19 2.18 0.18
CA GLU A 32 -13.03 2.43 -0.99
C GLU A 32 -12.66 1.50 -2.16
N ILE A 33 -11.39 1.08 -2.23
CA ILE A 33 -10.87 0.25 -3.31
C ILE A 33 -11.21 -1.22 -3.04
N ARG A 34 -11.76 -1.87 -4.07
CA ARG A 34 -12.02 -3.31 -4.11
C ARG A 34 -11.27 -3.92 -5.28
N THR A 35 -10.30 -4.78 -4.99
CA THR A 35 -9.54 -5.50 -6.03
C THR A 35 -10.28 -6.78 -6.41
N PRO A 36 -10.54 -7.07 -7.69
CA PRO A 36 -11.39 -8.19 -8.11
C PRO A 36 -10.94 -9.57 -7.59
N VAL A 37 -9.63 -9.78 -7.43
CA VAL A 37 -9.07 -11.01 -6.88
C VAL A 37 -8.01 -10.63 -5.86
N PRO A 38 -8.25 -10.84 -4.55
CA PRO A 38 -7.20 -10.69 -3.56
C PRO A 38 -6.11 -11.72 -3.85
N ALA A 39 -4.86 -11.31 -3.71
CA ALA A 39 -3.72 -12.17 -4.01
C ALA A 39 -2.70 -12.08 -2.88
N VAL A 40 -2.35 -13.23 -2.31
CA VAL A 40 -1.24 -13.35 -1.36
C VAL A 40 -0.08 -13.98 -2.12
N GLN A 41 0.94 -13.18 -2.38
CA GLN A 41 2.21 -13.63 -2.94
C GLN A 41 3.20 -13.81 -1.80
N VAL A 42 3.90 -14.93 -1.78
CA VAL A 42 4.92 -15.20 -0.76
C VAL A 42 6.24 -15.57 -1.42
N MET A 43 7.31 -14.98 -0.91
CA MET A 43 8.69 -15.30 -1.24
C MET A 43 9.37 -15.80 0.04
N SER A 44 9.85 -17.04 0.04
CA SER A 44 10.61 -17.63 1.14
C SER A 44 12.04 -17.86 0.67
N PHE A 45 13.03 -17.35 1.38
CA PHE A 45 14.43 -17.39 0.95
C PHE A 45 15.44 -17.50 2.08
N ASP A 46 16.64 -17.91 1.70
CA ASP A 46 17.87 -17.77 2.47
C ASP A 46 18.96 -17.16 1.56
N THR A 47 20.23 -17.34 1.91
CA THR A 47 21.37 -16.86 1.13
C THR A 47 21.46 -17.48 -0.26
N ASP A 48 20.99 -18.70 -0.42
CA ASP A 48 21.29 -19.56 -1.57
C ASP A 48 20.05 -19.79 -2.44
N ALA A 49 18.90 -19.97 -1.82
CA ALA A 49 17.65 -20.36 -2.48
C ALA A 49 16.51 -19.38 -2.20
N LEU A 50 15.54 -19.40 -3.12
CA LEU A 50 14.31 -18.63 -3.09
C LEU A 50 13.19 -19.50 -3.65
N VAL A 51 12.07 -19.56 -2.93
CA VAL A 51 10.83 -20.19 -3.37
C VAL A 51 9.73 -19.14 -3.40
N GLU A 52 8.97 -19.09 -4.49
CA GLU A 52 7.81 -18.22 -4.66
C GLU A 52 6.53 -19.04 -4.74
N ALA A 53 5.47 -18.57 -4.10
CA ALA A 53 4.15 -19.17 -4.19
C ALA A 53 3.05 -18.10 -4.16
N VAL A 54 1.88 -18.47 -4.68
CA VAL A 54 0.64 -17.70 -4.52
C VAL A 54 -0.30 -18.51 -3.64
N LEU A 55 -0.80 -17.88 -2.57
CA LEU A 55 -1.72 -18.50 -1.63
C LEU A 55 -3.14 -17.98 -1.94
N PRO A 56 -4.02 -18.81 -2.52
CA PRO A 56 -5.30 -18.35 -3.06
C PRO A 56 -6.35 -18.04 -1.99
N ASP A 57 -6.22 -18.62 -0.80
CA ASP A 57 -7.23 -18.54 0.25
C ASP A 57 -6.64 -18.67 1.66
N ALA A 58 -7.50 -18.48 2.67
CA ALA A 58 -7.17 -18.61 4.08
C ALA A 58 -6.61 -19.99 4.46
N ALA A 59 -7.09 -21.05 3.82
CA ALA A 59 -6.67 -22.41 4.10
C ALA A 59 -5.24 -22.67 3.57
N ALA A 60 -4.91 -22.11 2.41
CA ALA A 60 -3.56 -22.13 1.86
C ALA A 60 -2.59 -21.34 2.73
N VAL A 61 -2.96 -20.15 3.23
CA VAL A 61 -2.15 -19.39 4.20
C VAL A 61 -1.88 -20.21 5.46
N THR A 62 -2.90 -20.89 5.98
CA THR A 62 -2.80 -21.70 7.21
C THR A 62 -1.89 -22.92 7.02
N ARG A 63 -1.99 -23.61 5.88
CA ARG A 63 -1.21 -24.83 5.60
C ARG A 63 0.21 -24.56 5.08
N TRP A 64 0.49 -23.35 4.61
CA TRP A 64 1.78 -23.05 3.99
C TRP A 64 2.92 -23.09 5.02
N GLN A 65 3.94 -23.88 4.70
CA GLN A 65 5.18 -23.95 5.46
C GLN A 65 6.29 -23.30 4.64
N ALA A 66 6.98 -22.34 5.26
CA ALA A 66 8.09 -21.65 4.63
C ALA A 66 9.25 -22.63 4.42
N PRO A 67 9.69 -22.89 3.18
CA PRO A 67 10.83 -23.76 2.92
C PRO A 67 12.16 -23.18 3.44
N HIS A 68 12.22 -21.85 3.61
CA HIS A 68 13.37 -21.11 4.09
C HIS A 68 12.97 -20.11 5.19
N PRO A 69 13.91 -19.72 6.08
CA PRO A 69 13.59 -18.93 7.27
C PRO A 69 13.03 -17.55 6.97
N ARG A 70 13.51 -16.86 5.93
CA ARG A 70 13.10 -15.47 5.66
C ARG A 70 11.89 -15.45 4.76
N VAL A 71 10.86 -14.71 5.15
CA VAL A 71 9.57 -14.66 4.44
C VAL A 71 9.22 -13.23 4.08
N TRP A 72 8.90 -12.99 2.82
CA TRP A 72 8.19 -11.79 2.40
C TRP A 72 6.82 -12.17 1.89
N LEU A 73 5.80 -11.67 2.56
CA LEU A 73 4.41 -11.85 2.15
C LEU A 73 3.85 -10.51 1.67
N ASN A 74 3.27 -10.51 0.48
CA ASN A 74 2.68 -9.35 -0.16
C ASN A 74 1.20 -9.64 -0.46
N VAL A 75 0.32 -8.88 0.18
CA VAL A 75 -1.14 -8.98 0.07
C VAL A 75 -1.65 -7.83 -0.79
N HIS A 76 -2.44 -8.17 -1.80
CA HIS A 76 -3.27 -7.23 -2.53
C HIS A 76 -4.75 -7.55 -2.31
N GLY A 77 -5.59 -6.53 -2.16
CA GLY A 77 -7.03 -6.70 -1.96
C GLY A 77 -7.36 -7.09 -0.53
N LEU A 78 -7.70 -6.10 0.29
CA LEU A 78 -7.89 -6.27 1.74
C LEU A 78 -9.32 -6.63 2.14
N GLN A 79 -10.21 -6.84 1.16
CA GLN A 79 -11.64 -7.05 1.41
C GLN A 79 -12.00 -8.43 1.97
N ASP A 80 -11.12 -9.42 1.88
CA ASP A 80 -11.38 -10.78 2.37
C ASP A 80 -11.02 -10.90 3.86
N ALA A 81 -12.04 -10.78 4.72
CA ALA A 81 -11.84 -10.80 6.16
C ALA A 81 -11.37 -12.16 6.70
N GLU A 82 -11.70 -13.27 6.03
CA GLU A 82 -11.28 -14.61 6.46
C GLU A 82 -9.79 -14.82 6.15
N LEU A 83 -9.38 -14.46 4.93
CA LEU A 83 -7.98 -14.44 4.52
C LEU A 83 -7.13 -13.56 5.45
N MET A 84 -7.59 -12.35 5.74
CA MET A 84 -6.87 -11.42 6.61
C MET A 84 -6.78 -11.95 8.04
N ARG A 85 -7.83 -12.60 8.55
CA ARG A 85 -7.80 -13.28 9.86
C ARG A 85 -6.76 -14.39 9.88
N ALA A 86 -6.70 -15.23 8.85
CA ALA A 86 -5.73 -16.31 8.75
C ALA A 86 -4.29 -15.78 8.73
N ILE A 87 -4.03 -14.69 8.00
CA ILE A 87 -2.72 -14.01 8.01
C ILE A 87 -2.41 -13.48 9.41
N GLY A 88 -3.34 -12.75 10.04
CA GLY A 88 -3.15 -12.21 11.38
C GLY A 88 -2.82 -13.30 12.40
N GLN A 89 -3.54 -14.42 12.38
CA GLN A 89 -3.28 -15.56 13.27
C GLN A 89 -1.94 -16.24 12.96
N ARG A 90 -1.59 -16.42 11.69
CA ARG A 90 -0.36 -17.09 11.26
C ARG A 90 0.90 -16.36 11.73
N PHE A 91 0.87 -15.02 11.71
CA PHE A 91 2.01 -14.17 12.06
C PHE A 91 1.89 -13.55 13.47
N GLY A 92 0.88 -13.93 14.26
CA GLY A 92 0.70 -13.42 15.63
C GLY A 92 0.40 -11.93 15.69
N LEU A 93 -0.26 -11.36 14.67
CA LEU A 93 -0.55 -9.94 14.61
C LEU A 93 -1.68 -9.56 15.57
N HIS A 94 -1.47 -8.49 16.33
CA HIS A 94 -2.47 -7.98 17.27
C HIS A 94 -3.76 -7.59 16.53
N PRO A 95 -4.97 -7.89 17.08
CA PRO A 95 -6.23 -7.59 16.40
C PRO A 95 -6.42 -6.12 15.99
N LEU A 96 -5.90 -5.17 16.80
CA LEU A 96 -5.94 -3.74 16.46
C LEU A 96 -5.06 -3.38 15.25
N VAL A 97 -3.94 -4.08 15.04
CA VAL A 97 -3.11 -3.90 13.84
C VAL A 97 -3.86 -4.37 12.61
N MET A 98 -4.50 -5.53 12.70
CA MET A 98 -5.33 -6.06 11.60
C MET A 98 -6.51 -5.14 11.30
N GLU A 99 -7.11 -4.55 12.34
CA GLU A 99 -8.16 -3.56 12.18
C GLU A 99 -7.67 -2.29 11.45
N ASP A 100 -6.47 -1.80 11.78
CA ASP A 100 -5.85 -0.63 11.14
C ASP A 100 -5.44 -0.91 9.69
N ILE A 101 -4.95 -2.12 9.38
CA ILE A 101 -4.65 -2.56 8.02
C ILE A 101 -5.92 -2.50 7.14
N LEU A 102 -7.07 -2.93 7.67
CA LEU A 102 -8.36 -2.90 6.97
C LEU A 102 -9.03 -1.53 6.92
N ASN A 103 -8.56 -0.59 7.74
CA ASN A 103 -9.02 0.79 7.76
C ASN A 103 -8.02 1.68 7.02
N THR A 104 -8.18 1.86 5.72
CA THR A 104 -7.15 2.44 4.85
C THR A 104 -7.03 3.98 4.91
N GLY A 105 -7.63 4.58 5.94
CA GLY A 105 -7.56 6.00 6.25
C GLY A 105 -6.60 6.36 7.39
N GLN A 106 -5.70 5.46 7.80
CA GLN A 106 -4.75 5.74 8.88
C GLN A 106 -3.73 6.80 8.45
N ARG A 107 -3.28 7.59 9.43
CA ARG A 107 -2.14 8.49 9.26
C ARG A 107 -0.85 7.65 9.27
N PRO A 108 0.21 8.10 8.57
CA PRO A 108 1.52 7.47 8.69
C PRO A 108 1.97 7.39 10.16
N LYS A 109 2.46 6.23 10.56
CA LYS A 109 2.92 5.96 11.92
C LYS A 109 3.84 4.74 11.95
N ILE A 110 4.57 4.60 13.05
CA ILE A 110 5.27 3.38 13.44
C ILE A 110 4.88 3.04 14.88
N ASP A 111 4.42 1.81 15.09
CA ASP A 111 4.06 1.28 16.39
C ASP A 111 4.92 0.02 16.68
N ASP A 112 5.54 -0.05 17.86
CA ASP A 112 6.34 -1.19 18.30
C ASP A 112 5.49 -2.13 19.18
N TYR A 113 5.39 -3.39 18.75
CA TYR A 113 4.65 -4.46 19.45
C TYR A 113 5.57 -5.48 20.13
N GLY A 114 6.88 -5.22 20.20
CA GLY A 114 7.90 -6.10 20.75
C GLY A 114 8.38 -7.17 19.77
N ASP A 115 7.45 -8.02 19.29
CA ASP A 115 7.79 -9.10 18.36
C ASP A 115 7.89 -8.64 16.89
N TYR A 116 7.29 -7.48 16.59
CA TYR A 116 7.31 -6.86 15.27
C TYR A 116 7.08 -5.35 15.36
N LEU A 117 7.51 -4.64 14.32
CA LEU A 117 7.16 -3.24 14.07
C LEU A 117 5.99 -3.18 13.09
N TYR A 118 5.00 -2.32 13.37
CA TYR A 118 3.93 -1.99 12.44
C TYR A 118 4.11 -0.58 11.89
N CYS A 119 4.29 -0.46 10.58
CA CYS A 119 4.43 0.80 9.88
C CYS A 119 3.22 1.04 8.96
N VAL A 120 2.69 2.26 8.99
CA VAL A 120 1.73 2.77 8.02
C VAL A 120 2.42 3.83 7.18
N ILE A 121 2.43 3.65 5.86
CA ILE A 121 3.06 4.58 4.91
C ILE A 121 2.02 4.94 3.83
N ARG A 122 2.05 6.17 3.32
CA ARG A 122 1.18 6.59 2.21
C ARG A 122 1.94 6.47 0.91
N MET A 123 1.36 5.76 -0.05
CA MET A 123 1.85 5.74 -1.42
C MET A 123 1.02 6.73 -2.23
N PHE A 124 1.69 7.71 -2.83
CA PHE A 124 1.04 8.70 -3.66
C PHE A 124 1.20 8.36 -5.15
N THR A 125 0.17 8.64 -5.93
CA THR A 125 0.19 8.49 -7.40
C THR A 125 -0.35 9.76 -8.02
N TRP A 126 0.45 10.37 -8.91
CA TRP A 126 0.02 11.50 -9.72
C TRP A 126 -0.72 11.02 -10.95
N HIS A 127 -1.90 11.58 -11.18
CA HIS A 127 -2.70 11.33 -12.37
C HIS A 127 -2.69 12.56 -13.28
N GLU A 128 -1.88 12.53 -14.33
CA GLU A 128 -1.69 13.66 -15.26
C GLU A 128 -3.03 14.12 -15.88
N ASN A 129 -3.85 13.18 -16.34
CA ASN A 129 -5.12 13.48 -17.02
C ASN A 129 -6.12 14.23 -16.15
N THR A 130 -6.14 13.96 -14.84
CA THR A 130 -7.06 14.58 -13.88
C THR A 130 -6.38 15.62 -13.00
N ARG A 131 -5.06 15.79 -13.15
CA ARG A 131 -4.18 16.62 -12.31
C ARG A 131 -4.47 16.46 -10.82
N SER A 132 -4.53 15.20 -10.40
CA SER A 132 -4.90 14.85 -9.03
C SER A 132 -3.92 13.86 -8.44
N VAL A 133 -3.66 14.02 -7.15
CA VAL A 133 -2.91 13.04 -6.36
C VAL A 133 -3.89 12.05 -5.73
N GLU A 134 -3.69 10.77 -6.02
CA GLU A 134 -4.31 9.67 -5.29
C GLU A 134 -3.35 9.19 -4.20
N ALA A 135 -3.88 8.73 -3.07
CA ALA A 135 -3.10 8.33 -1.92
C ALA A 135 -3.62 7.00 -1.34
N ASP A 136 -2.82 5.96 -1.50
CA ASP A 136 -3.11 4.61 -0.99
C ASP A 136 -2.38 4.39 0.33
N GLN A 137 -2.98 3.60 1.22
CA GLN A 137 -2.30 3.12 2.41
C GLN A 137 -1.50 1.86 2.09
N ILE A 138 -0.23 1.84 2.49
CA ILE A 138 0.62 0.65 2.51
C ILE A 138 0.96 0.35 3.96
N SER A 139 0.50 -0.80 4.44
CA SER A 139 0.85 -1.30 5.77
C SER A 139 2.00 -2.29 5.67
N VAL A 140 3.04 -2.09 6.47
CA VAL A 140 4.24 -2.93 6.51
C VAL A 140 4.40 -3.47 7.92
N ILE A 141 4.56 -4.79 8.04
CA ILE A 141 4.93 -5.45 9.30
C ILE A 141 6.34 -5.98 9.15
N ILE A 142 7.21 -5.65 10.11
CA ILE A 142 8.62 -6.08 10.14
C ILE A 142 8.81 -6.93 11.39
N GLY A 143 8.88 -8.25 11.21
CA GLY A 143 9.19 -9.20 12.26
C GLY A 143 10.62 -9.73 12.17
N ARG A 144 10.98 -10.63 13.09
CA ARG A 144 12.34 -11.18 13.18
C ARG A 144 12.84 -11.90 11.93
N GLU A 145 11.94 -12.59 11.22
CA GLU A 145 12.27 -13.34 9.99
C GLU A 145 11.25 -13.10 8.88
N PHE A 146 10.37 -12.10 9.03
CA PHE A 146 9.39 -11.80 8.00
C PHE A 146 9.19 -10.30 7.75
N VAL A 147 8.86 -9.96 6.51
CA VAL A 147 8.23 -8.69 6.12
C VAL A 147 6.86 -9.02 5.55
N LEU A 148 5.81 -8.35 6.04
CA LEU A 148 4.48 -8.40 5.45
C LEU A 148 4.16 -7.04 4.84
N THR A 149 3.60 -7.03 3.65
CA THR A 149 3.16 -5.81 2.95
C THR A 149 1.69 -5.97 2.56
N PHE A 150 0.87 -4.99 2.90
CA PHE A 150 -0.57 -5.00 2.61
C PHE A 150 -0.93 -3.79 1.77
N GLN A 151 -1.59 -4.03 0.65
CA GLN A 151 -1.97 -3.04 -0.35
C GLN A 151 -3.43 -3.20 -0.74
N GLU A 152 -4.13 -2.11 -0.97
CA GLU A 152 -5.53 -2.14 -1.43
C GLU A 152 -5.65 -2.75 -2.83
N ARG A 153 -4.66 -2.51 -3.69
CA ARG A 153 -4.61 -2.94 -5.10
C ARG A 153 -3.20 -3.31 -5.56
N PRO A 154 -3.05 -4.07 -6.66
CA PRO A 154 -1.76 -4.31 -7.28
C PRO A 154 -1.24 -3.06 -8.00
N THR A 155 -0.07 -2.59 -7.58
CA THR A 155 0.59 -1.37 -8.11
C THR A 155 1.87 -1.68 -8.88
N GLY A 156 2.39 -2.91 -8.76
CA GLY A 156 3.72 -3.26 -9.25
C GLY A 156 4.88 -2.60 -8.47
N LEU A 157 4.59 -1.87 -7.39
CA LEU A 157 5.55 -1.04 -6.66
C LEU A 157 6.85 -1.78 -6.32
N PHE A 158 6.73 -3.01 -5.84
CA PHE A 158 7.87 -3.78 -5.36
C PHE A 158 8.48 -4.74 -6.39
N GLU A 159 8.14 -4.63 -7.68
CA GLU A 159 8.64 -5.57 -8.70
C GLU A 159 10.16 -5.52 -8.85
N ALA A 160 10.76 -4.33 -8.85
CA ALA A 160 12.22 -4.20 -8.89
C ALA A 160 12.89 -4.89 -7.69
N LEU A 161 12.29 -4.80 -6.50
CA LEU A 161 12.79 -5.46 -5.30
C LEU A 161 12.65 -6.99 -5.40
N ARG A 162 11.54 -7.50 -5.95
CA ARG A 162 11.35 -8.93 -6.24
C ARG A 162 12.37 -9.45 -7.24
N GLN A 163 12.65 -8.70 -8.31
CA GLN A 163 13.68 -9.08 -9.29
C GLN A 163 15.06 -9.17 -8.65
N ARG A 164 15.41 -8.21 -7.78
CA ARG A 164 16.66 -8.26 -7.00
C ARG A 164 16.72 -9.48 -6.09
N LEU A 165 15.61 -9.89 -5.46
CA LEU A 165 15.56 -11.13 -4.70
C LEU A 165 15.69 -12.36 -5.60
N ARG A 166 15.17 -12.36 -6.84
CA ARG A 166 15.29 -13.49 -7.77
C ARG A 166 16.71 -13.71 -8.26
N THR A 167 17.53 -12.67 -8.32
CA THR A 167 18.95 -12.76 -8.71
C THR A 167 19.74 -13.62 -7.71
N PRO A 168 20.31 -14.76 -8.14
CA PRO A 168 21.17 -15.58 -7.27
C PRO A 168 22.38 -14.79 -6.77
N GLY A 169 22.75 -14.97 -5.49
CA GLY A 169 23.89 -14.28 -4.88
C GLY A 169 23.68 -12.77 -4.62
N ALA A 170 22.47 -12.24 -4.82
CA ALA A 170 22.18 -10.84 -4.53
C ALA A 170 22.43 -10.52 -3.05
N GLN A 171 23.03 -9.36 -2.77
CA GLN A 171 23.27 -8.89 -1.40
C GLN A 171 21.97 -8.80 -0.57
N LEU A 172 20.82 -8.62 -1.24
CA LEU A 172 19.51 -8.59 -0.59
C LEU A 172 19.16 -9.92 0.09
N ARG A 173 19.64 -11.06 -0.45
CA ARG A 173 19.48 -12.38 0.18
C ARG A 173 20.45 -12.61 1.33
N SER A 174 21.65 -12.02 1.32
CA SER A 174 22.63 -12.25 2.38
C SER A 174 22.46 -11.35 3.60
N ARG A 175 21.95 -10.13 3.42
CA ARG A 175 21.90 -9.09 4.46
C ARG A 175 20.76 -9.15 5.47
N GLY A 176 19.87 -10.14 5.39
CA GLY A 176 18.81 -10.32 6.40
C GLY A 176 17.46 -9.74 6.00
N ILE A 177 16.47 -9.92 6.90
CA ILE A 177 15.09 -9.46 6.69
C ILE A 177 14.95 -7.94 6.89
N ASP A 178 15.77 -7.37 7.76
CA ASP A 178 15.92 -5.94 8.02
C ASP A 178 16.36 -5.19 6.76
N HIS A 179 17.29 -5.75 5.99
CA HIS A 179 17.69 -5.14 4.71
C HIS A 179 16.57 -5.21 3.66
N LEU A 180 15.75 -6.27 3.68
CA LEU A 180 14.54 -6.31 2.85
C LEU A 180 13.52 -5.25 3.30
N ALA A 181 13.29 -5.11 4.60
CA ALA A 181 12.39 -4.09 5.15
C ALA A 181 12.84 -2.67 4.77
N HIS A 182 14.15 -2.40 4.86
CA HIS A 182 14.74 -1.17 4.32
C HIS A 182 14.40 -1.00 2.84
N GLY A 183 14.64 -2.01 1.99
CA GLY A 183 14.34 -1.94 0.56
C GLY A 183 12.86 -1.67 0.24
N VAL A 184 11.94 -2.23 1.04
CA VAL A 184 10.49 -1.95 0.94
C VAL A 184 10.19 -0.49 1.26
N ILE A 185 10.74 0.04 2.35
CA ILE A 185 10.53 1.43 2.77
C ILE A 185 11.18 2.41 1.78
N ASP A 186 12.41 2.14 1.36
CA ASP A 186 13.15 2.91 0.35
C ASP A 186 12.35 3.03 -0.95
N THR A 187 11.81 1.91 -1.43
CA THR A 187 10.94 1.90 -2.63
C THR A 187 9.67 2.75 -2.44
N LEU A 188 9.12 2.84 -1.23
CA LEU A 188 7.98 3.71 -0.94
C LEU A 188 8.39 5.18 -0.88
N VAL A 189 9.54 5.49 -0.27
CA VAL A 189 10.07 6.86 -0.15
C VAL A 189 10.45 7.42 -1.52
N ASP A 190 11.04 6.62 -2.40
CA ASP A 190 11.40 7.02 -3.78
C ASP A 190 10.20 7.57 -4.56
N ARG A 191 8.99 7.07 -4.29
CA ARG A 191 7.76 7.57 -4.92
C ARG A 191 7.42 9.02 -4.56
N TYR A 192 7.87 9.49 -3.40
CA TYR A 192 7.68 10.89 -3.03
C TYR A 192 8.50 11.82 -3.92
N PHE A 193 9.73 11.45 -4.28
CA PHE A 193 10.54 12.26 -5.20
C PHE A 193 9.89 12.33 -6.57
N THR A 194 9.44 11.20 -7.12
CA THR A 194 8.72 11.18 -8.41
C THR A 194 7.46 12.05 -8.37
N LEU A 195 6.73 12.06 -7.25
CA LEU A 195 5.57 12.92 -7.09
C LEU A 195 5.95 14.41 -7.06
N VAL A 196 6.96 14.78 -6.26
CA VAL A 196 7.40 16.17 -6.13
C VAL A 196 7.86 16.71 -7.48
N ASP A 197 8.63 15.93 -8.24
CA ASP A 197 9.07 16.31 -9.58
C ASP A 197 7.87 16.54 -10.51
N ALA A 198 6.90 15.63 -10.52
CA ALA A 198 5.68 15.76 -11.33
C ALA A 198 4.85 16.99 -10.95
N LEU A 199 4.72 17.28 -9.64
CA LEU A 199 4.04 18.49 -9.17
C LEU A 199 4.80 19.76 -9.54
N GLY A 200 6.14 19.74 -9.49
CA GLY A 200 7.00 20.83 -9.94
C GLY A 200 6.79 21.15 -11.42
N SER A 201 6.89 20.14 -12.29
CA SER A 201 6.63 20.30 -13.72
C SER A 201 5.20 20.78 -14.01
N ALA A 202 4.21 20.30 -13.25
CA ALA A 202 2.83 20.77 -13.39
C ALA A 202 2.66 22.23 -12.96
N ALA A 203 3.39 22.69 -11.94
CA ALA A 203 3.40 24.08 -11.50
C ALA A 203 4.06 24.99 -12.54
N GLU A 204 5.23 24.62 -13.07
CA GLU A 204 5.92 25.36 -14.13
C GLU A 204 5.03 25.54 -15.37
N ALA A 205 4.39 24.47 -15.84
CA ALA A 205 3.46 24.54 -16.97
C ALA A 205 2.26 25.46 -16.70
N MET A 206 1.83 25.58 -15.44
CA MET A 206 0.76 26.50 -15.04
C MET A 206 1.21 27.96 -15.00
N GLU A 207 2.46 28.20 -14.60
CA GLU A 207 3.06 29.54 -14.60
C GLU A 207 3.26 30.05 -16.04
N ASP A 208 3.78 29.20 -16.94
CA ASP A 208 3.94 29.54 -18.36
C ASP A 208 2.59 29.89 -19.02
N GLU A 209 1.55 29.08 -18.78
CA GLU A 209 0.18 29.35 -19.29
C GLU A 209 -0.36 30.68 -18.75
N ALA A 210 -0.10 31.00 -17.47
CA ALA A 210 -0.53 32.24 -16.84
C ALA A 210 0.19 33.46 -17.43
N ALA A 211 1.49 33.34 -17.75
CA ALA A 211 2.29 34.39 -18.34
C ALA A 211 1.88 34.68 -19.80
N GLU A 212 1.57 33.64 -20.58
CA GLU A 212 1.16 33.77 -21.99
C GLU A 212 -0.30 34.21 -22.15
N SER A 213 -1.20 33.77 -21.28
CA SER A 213 -2.64 34.07 -21.36
C SER A 213 -3.29 34.12 -19.98
N PRO A 214 -3.26 35.28 -19.30
CA PRO A 214 -3.85 35.46 -17.97
C PRO A 214 -5.39 35.40 -18.03
N ALA A 215 -5.94 34.19 -18.09
CA ALA A 215 -7.38 33.94 -18.03
C ALA A 215 -7.83 33.66 -16.58
N PRO A 216 -9.04 34.10 -16.16
CA PRO A 216 -9.57 33.84 -14.83
C PRO A 216 -9.64 32.34 -14.45
N ALA A 217 -9.67 31.45 -15.44
CA ALA A 217 -9.63 30.00 -15.24
C ALA A 217 -8.25 29.51 -14.76
N VAL A 218 -7.16 30.15 -15.18
CA VAL A 218 -5.79 29.83 -14.75
C VAL A 218 -5.57 30.27 -13.31
N LEU A 219 -6.06 31.46 -12.92
CA LEU A 219 -5.99 31.96 -11.54
C LEU A 219 -6.79 31.12 -10.52
N ARG A 220 -7.89 30.49 -10.97
CA ARG A 220 -8.67 29.53 -10.16
C ARG A 220 -8.00 28.17 -9.98
N ARG A 221 -6.97 27.86 -10.77
CA ARG A 221 -6.21 26.60 -10.66
C ARG A 221 -5.03 26.74 -9.69
N ILE A 222 -4.55 27.97 -9.47
CA ILE A 222 -3.43 28.29 -8.56
C ILE A 222 -3.88 28.37 -7.09
N ASN A 223 -5.14 28.74 -6.83
CA ASN A 223 -5.75 28.85 -5.49
C ASN A 223 -6.57 27.62 -5.12
#